data_AF-A0A7H8XSV1-F1
#
_entry.id   AF-A0A7H8XSV1-F1
#
_cell.length_a   1.000
_cell.length_b   1.000
_cell.length_c   1.000
_cell.angle_alpha   90.00
_cell.angle_beta   90.00
_cell.angle_gamma   90.00
#
_symmetry.space_group_name_H-M   'P 1'
#
loop_
_entity.id
_entity.type
_entity.pdbx_description
1 polymer ?
#
loop_
_entity_poly.entity_id
_entity_poly.type
_entity_poly.pdbx_seq_one_letter_code
_entity_poly.pdbx_strand_id
1 'polypeptide(L)'
;MPDLARSAFVATEVRPAALQPLLTVTTDDDRAMVWGRDIGRVLQAGSLSLDELSPDGYRLFPHLLLRPRTDGSLVDAMRAATWTMSAPDGLSDIGESLVRHGYVTSEVGVVDPRWESALDQVGDDALRRHLRGLCLDAHWARMVGAYYLGPGECPSDFRPIAALPGSKVIAG
;
A
#
# COMPACT_ATOMS: atom_id res chain seq x y z
N MET A 1 -0.43 -14.94 -3.71
CA MET A 1 -1.18 -14.07 -4.66
C MET A 1 -2.17 -13.23 -3.87
N PRO A 2 -2.29 -11.92 -4.17
CA PRO A 2 -3.31 -11.07 -3.56
C PRO A 2 -4.74 -11.55 -3.84
N ASP A 3 -5.63 -11.43 -2.85
CA ASP A 3 -7.07 -11.66 -3.04
C ASP A 3 -7.73 -10.43 -3.69
N LEU A 4 -7.63 -10.35 -5.00
CA LEU A 4 -8.24 -9.28 -5.79
C LEU A 4 -9.76 -9.21 -5.59
N ALA A 5 -10.43 -10.32 -5.27
CA ALA A 5 -11.88 -10.37 -5.11
C ALA A 5 -12.39 -9.52 -3.94
N ARG A 6 -11.52 -9.19 -2.98
CA ARG A 6 -11.82 -8.42 -1.77
C ARG A 6 -10.97 -7.16 -1.62
N SER A 7 -10.39 -6.70 -2.73
CA SER A 7 -9.48 -5.55 -2.78
C SER A 7 -10.17 -4.34 -3.43
N ALA A 8 -9.68 -3.13 -3.15
CA ALA A 8 -10.11 -1.89 -3.82
C ALA A 8 -8.87 -1.07 -4.20
N PHE A 9 -8.98 -0.33 -5.29
CA PHE A 9 -7.88 0.41 -5.88
C PHE A 9 -8.28 1.87 -6.00
N VAL A 10 -7.40 2.77 -5.60
CA VAL A 10 -7.56 4.22 -5.84
C VAL A 10 -6.71 4.58 -7.04
N ALA A 11 -7.32 5.10 -8.10
CA ALA A 11 -6.64 5.69 -9.23
C ALA A 11 -6.71 7.22 -9.09
N THR A 12 -5.59 7.86 -8.82
CA THR A 12 -5.46 9.32 -8.91
C THR A 12 -5.30 9.67 -10.38
N GLU A 13 -6.25 10.40 -10.97
CA GLU A 13 -6.33 10.71 -12.41
C GLU A 13 -6.69 9.49 -13.29
N VAL A 14 -7.92 9.41 -13.78
CA VAL A 14 -8.42 8.25 -14.55
C VAL A 14 -7.77 8.15 -15.94
N ARG A 15 -6.62 7.46 -16.06
CA ARG A 15 -6.03 7.04 -17.33
C ARG A 15 -5.32 5.68 -17.20
N PRO A 16 -5.90 4.56 -17.67
CA PRO A 16 -6.37 4.50 -19.05
C PRO A 16 -7.89 4.37 -19.19
N ALA A 17 -8.39 4.61 -20.41
CA ALA A 17 -9.79 4.43 -20.80
C ALA A 17 -10.34 3.03 -20.45
N ALA A 18 -9.46 2.03 -20.34
CA ALA A 18 -9.81 0.68 -19.91
C ALA A 18 -10.33 0.60 -18.46
N LEU A 19 -9.98 1.54 -17.59
CA LEU A 19 -10.51 1.62 -16.22
C LEU A 19 -11.81 2.41 -16.11
N GLN A 20 -12.11 3.27 -17.07
CA GLN A 20 -13.30 4.10 -17.08
C GLN A 20 -14.63 3.32 -16.98
N PRO A 21 -14.82 2.17 -17.66
CA PRO A 21 -16.01 1.34 -17.46
C PRO A 21 -16.01 0.55 -16.14
N LEU A 22 -14.88 0.51 -15.42
CA LEU A 22 -14.73 -0.24 -14.18
C LEU A 22 -14.86 0.64 -12.93
N LEU A 23 -15.07 1.95 -13.09
CA LEU A 23 -15.15 2.87 -11.97
C LEU A 23 -16.34 2.54 -11.07
N THR A 24 -16.04 2.28 -9.80
CA THR A 24 -17.02 2.09 -8.74
C THR A 24 -17.56 3.43 -8.26
N VAL A 25 -16.68 4.40 -8.02
CA VAL A 25 -17.02 5.75 -7.55
C VAL A 25 -15.91 6.73 -7.94
N THR A 26 -16.28 7.97 -8.25
CA THR A 26 -15.36 9.10 -8.40
C THR A 26 -15.39 9.95 -7.14
N THR A 27 -14.25 10.46 -6.73
CA THR A 27 -14.10 11.35 -5.58
C THR A 27 -14.05 12.80 -6.05
N ASP A 28 -14.33 13.75 -5.16
CA ASP A 28 -14.38 15.19 -5.48
C ASP A 28 -13.04 15.77 -5.94
N ASP A 29 -11.94 15.02 -5.78
CA ASP A 29 -10.57 15.37 -6.17
C ASP A 29 -10.05 14.60 -7.40
N ASP A 30 -10.96 14.25 -8.34
CA ASP A 30 -10.67 13.56 -9.61
C ASP A 30 -9.98 12.19 -9.46
N ARG A 31 -10.02 11.60 -8.26
CA ARG A 31 -9.65 10.20 -8.07
C ARG A 31 -10.86 9.33 -8.39
N ALA A 32 -10.57 8.10 -8.78
CA ALA A 32 -11.60 7.12 -8.98
C ALA A 32 -11.21 5.81 -8.33
N MET A 33 -12.21 5.09 -7.84
CA MET A 33 -12.01 3.84 -7.15
C MET A 33 -12.56 2.70 -7.98
N VAL A 34 -11.83 1.59 -8.02
CA VAL A 34 -12.21 0.39 -8.77
C VAL A 34 -12.12 -0.82 -7.85
N TRP A 35 -13.07 -1.75 -7.94
CA TRP A 35 -12.95 -3.03 -7.23
C TRP A 35 -11.85 -3.89 -7.82
N GLY A 36 -11.04 -4.51 -6.96
CA GLY A 36 -9.96 -5.37 -7.38
C GLY A 36 -10.40 -6.57 -8.22
N ARG A 37 -11.62 -7.07 -8.01
CA ARG A 37 -12.18 -8.15 -8.82
C ARG A 37 -12.33 -7.76 -10.29
N ASP A 38 -12.66 -6.50 -10.54
CA ASP A 38 -12.92 -5.98 -11.88
C ASP A 38 -11.57 -5.67 -12.57
N ILE A 39 -10.58 -5.15 -11.84
CA ILE A 39 -9.18 -5.07 -12.30
C ILE A 39 -8.61 -6.46 -12.60
N GLY A 40 -8.84 -7.43 -11.72
CA GLY A 40 -8.37 -8.80 -11.93
C GLY A 40 -8.90 -9.42 -13.23
N ARG A 41 -10.16 -9.14 -13.59
CA ARG A 41 -10.74 -9.59 -14.86
C ARG A 41 -10.06 -8.95 -16.08
N VAL A 42 -9.83 -7.63 -16.08
CA VAL A 42 -9.18 -6.97 -17.23
C VAL A 42 -7.69 -7.31 -17.35
N LEU A 43 -6.98 -7.53 -16.23
CA LEU A 43 -5.61 -8.06 -16.24
C LEU A 43 -5.58 -9.47 -16.85
N GLN A 44 -6.50 -10.36 -16.46
CA GLN A 44 -6.61 -11.70 -17.03
C GLN A 44 -7.00 -11.70 -18.51
N ALA A 45 -7.83 -10.75 -18.93
CA ALA A 45 -8.21 -10.56 -20.32
C ALA A 45 -7.11 -9.89 -21.17
N GLY A 46 -5.99 -9.48 -20.57
CA GLY A 46 -4.91 -8.77 -21.26
C GLY A 46 -5.31 -7.37 -21.76
N SER A 47 -6.42 -6.82 -21.27
CA SER A 47 -6.92 -5.48 -21.65
C SER A 47 -6.26 -4.36 -20.84
N LEU A 48 -5.43 -4.72 -19.87
CA LEU A 48 -4.66 -3.86 -19.00
C LEU A 48 -3.42 -4.65 -18.54
N SER A 49 -2.26 -4.01 -18.50
CA SER A 49 -1.04 -4.54 -17.89
C SER A 49 -0.77 -3.90 -16.53
N LEU A 50 0.03 -4.56 -15.69
CA LEU A 50 0.46 -3.98 -14.41
C LEU A 50 1.40 -2.78 -14.61
N ASP A 51 2.17 -2.76 -15.71
CA ASP A 51 3.09 -1.66 -16.02
C ASP A 51 2.31 -0.37 -16.35
N GLU A 52 1.14 -0.49 -16.97
CA GLU A 52 0.20 0.61 -17.19
C GLU A 52 -0.38 1.16 -15.89
N LEU A 53 -0.29 0.43 -14.78
CA LEU A 53 -0.67 0.89 -13.43
C LEU A 53 0.52 1.50 -12.65
N SER A 54 1.67 1.75 -13.29
CA SER A 54 2.94 2.12 -12.65
C SER A 54 3.48 3.48 -13.16
N PRO A 55 4.55 4.09 -12.58
CA PRO A 55 4.67 5.54 -12.35
C PRO A 55 4.89 6.48 -13.54
N ASP A 56 4.88 6.00 -14.79
CA ASP A 56 4.99 6.87 -15.97
C ASP A 56 3.63 7.14 -16.66
N GLY A 57 2.53 6.64 -16.10
CA GLY A 57 1.15 6.98 -16.49
C GLY A 57 0.25 7.46 -15.34
N TYR A 58 0.71 7.30 -14.09
CA TYR A 58 -0.01 7.66 -12.87
C TYR A 58 0.97 8.30 -11.88
N ARG A 59 1.12 9.62 -11.95
CA ARG A 59 2.10 10.34 -11.14
C ARG A 59 1.73 10.49 -9.66
N LEU A 60 0.62 9.89 -9.23
CA LEU A 60 0.27 9.74 -7.83
C LEU A 60 -0.21 8.29 -7.67
N PHE A 61 0.21 7.68 -6.57
CA PHE A 61 0.26 6.22 -6.40
C PHE A 61 -1.11 5.55 -6.60
N PRO A 62 -1.23 4.49 -7.41
CA PRO A 62 -2.37 3.60 -7.25
C PRO A 62 -2.25 2.92 -5.89
N HIS A 63 -3.01 3.40 -4.91
CA HIS A 63 -3.06 2.77 -3.60
C HIS A 63 -3.77 1.43 -3.76
N LEU A 64 -2.97 0.38 -3.74
CA LEU A 64 -3.38 -1.00 -3.90
C LEU A 64 -3.70 -1.57 -2.51
N LEU A 65 -4.98 -1.65 -2.13
CA LEU A 65 -5.37 -2.39 -0.93
C LEU A 65 -5.45 -3.87 -1.24
N LEU A 66 -4.35 -4.59 -1.03
CA LEU A 66 -4.36 -6.05 -1.06
C LEU A 66 -4.85 -6.56 0.28
N ARG A 67 -5.85 -7.45 0.27
CA ARG A 67 -6.06 -8.34 1.40
C ARG A 67 -5.10 -9.51 1.27
N PRO A 68 -4.00 -9.58 2.06
CA PRO A 68 -3.17 -10.76 2.06
C PRO A 68 -3.99 -11.94 2.60
N ARG A 69 -3.92 -13.07 1.91
CA ARG A 69 -4.46 -14.33 2.41
C ARG A 69 -3.40 -14.95 3.30
N THR A 70 -3.70 -15.05 4.60
CA THR A 70 -2.82 -15.74 5.55
C THR A 70 -3.30 -17.16 5.80
N ASP A 71 -2.38 -18.07 6.15
CA ASP A 71 -2.68 -19.45 6.58
C ASP A 71 -3.22 -19.54 8.02
N GLY A 72 -3.33 -18.40 8.70
CA GLY A 72 -3.79 -18.27 10.09
C GLY A 72 -2.67 -18.36 11.13
N SER A 73 -1.44 -18.67 10.74
CA SER A 73 -0.28 -18.64 11.63
C SER A 73 0.18 -17.20 11.91
N LEU A 74 0.76 -16.99 13.08
CA LEU A 74 1.37 -15.70 13.43
C LEU A 74 2.51 -15.34 12.47
N VAL A 75 3.30 -16.32 12.05
CA VAL A 75 4.43 -16.10 11.14
C VAL A 75 3.92 -15.56 9.81
N ASP A 76 2.93 -16.20 9.20
CA ASP A 76 2.39 -15.75 7.91
C ASP A 76 1.65 -14.42 8.04
N ALA A 77 0.96 -14.18 9.16
CA ALA A 77 0.37 -12.88 9.48
C ALA A 77 1.44 -11.77 9.59
N MET A 78 2.57 -12.04 10.24
CA MET A 78 3.68 -11.09 10.33
C MET A 78 4.35 -10.86 8.97
N ARG A 79 4.48 -11.90 8.15
CA ARG A 79 5.02 -11.75 6.78
C ARG A 79 4.12 -10.93 5.88
N ALA A 80 2.80 -11.11 6.01
CA ALA A 80 1.81 -10.31 5.33
C ALA A 80 1.82 -8.85 5.80
N ALA A 81 1.83 -8.62 7.11
CA ALA A 81 1.84 -7.28 7.70
C ALA A 81 3.11 -6.48 7.37
N THR A 82 4.25 -7.17 7.26
CA THR A 82 5.54 -6.57 6.91
C THR A 82 5.85 -6.65 5.41
N TRP A 83 4.94 -7.16 4.58
CA TRP A 83 5.16 -7.41 3.14
C TRP A 83 6.38 -8.30 2.80
N THR A 84 7.01 -8.96 3.75
CA THR A 84 8.20 -9.83 3.54
C THR A 84 7.88 -11.15 2.84
N MET A 85 6.62 -11.38 2.47
CA MET A 85 6.21 -12.47 1.58
C MET A 85 6.73 -12.30 0.14
N SER A 86 7.08 -11.08 -0.28
CA SER A 86 7.63 -10.79 -1.61
C SER A 86 9.16 -10.92 -1.69
N ALA A 87 9.82 -11.27 -0.58
CA ALA A 87 11.27 -11.41 -0.53
C ALA A 87 11.78 -12.52 -1.46
N PRO A 88 12.99 -12.36 -2.04
CA PRO A 88 13.90 -11.23 -1.86
C PRO A 88 13.58 -10.02 -2.76
N ASP A 89 13.00 -10.24 -3.93
CA ASP A 89 12.93 -9.23 -5.00
C ASP A 89 11.95 -8.08 -4.71
N GLY A 90 10.94 -8.31 -3.88
CA GLY A 90 9.91 -7.32 -3.56
C GLY A 90 10.09 -6.60 -2.23
N LEU A 91 11.30 -6.63 -1.66
CA LEU A 91 11.66 -5.83 -0.49
C LEU A 91 11.91 -4.38 -0.92
N SER A 92 11.42 -3.42 -0.14
CA SER A 92 11.49 -1.99 -0.45
C SER A 92 12.12 -1.19 0.69
N ASP A 93 13.09 -0.32 0.38
CA ASP A 93 13.65 0.63 1.34
C ASP A 93 12.80 1.92 1.36
N ILE A 94 11.89 2.01 2.33
CA ILE A 94 11.05 3.20 2.52
C ILE A 94 11.91 4.40 2.92
N GLY A 95 12.99 4.20 3.69
CA GLY A 95 13.89 5.28 4.10
C GLY A 95 14.60 5.91 2.90
N GLU A 96 15.14 5.08 2.00
CA GLU A 96 15.71 5.55 0.73
C GLU A 96 14.66 6.25 -0.14
N SER A 97 13.45 5.71 -0.21
CA SER A 97 12.34 6.34 -0.94
C SER A 97 12.05 7.76 -0.42
N LEU A 98 12.01 7.95 0.89
CA LEU A 98 11.82 9.26 1.50
C LEU A 98 12.92 10.26 1.11
N VAL A 99 14.18 9.81 1.08
CA VAL A 99 15.31 10.64 0.63
C VAL A 99 15.19 10.97 -0.84
N ARG A 100 14.94 9.98 -1.69
CA ARG A 100 14.83 10.12 -3.15
C ARG A 100 13.73 11.10 -3.56
N HIS A 101 12.62 11.10 -2.83
CA HIS A 101 11.49 12.00 -3.10
C HIS A 101 11.61 13.35 -2.39
N GLY A 102 12.74 13.62 -1.72
CA GLY A 102 13.04 14.92 -1.11
C GLY A 102 12.24 15.22 0.16
N TYR A 103 11.60 14.21 0.76
CA TYR A 103 10.90 14.37 2.04
C TYR A 103 11.89 14.55 3.20
N VAL A 104 13.08 13.98 3.08
CA VAL A 104 14.10 13.99 4.13
C VAL A 104 15.51 13.99 3.51
N THR A 105 16.50 14.55 4.21
CA THR A 105 17.92 14.38 3.82
C THR A 105 18.44 13.04 4.35
N SER A 106 19.50 12.51 3.72
CA SER A 106 20.14 11.25 4.13
C SER A 106 20.72 11.27 5.55
N GLU A 107 20.85 12.44 6.16
CA GLU A 107 21.43 12.63 7.50
C GLU A 107 20.40 12.51 8.63
N VAL A 108 19.11 12.58 8.32
CA VAL A 108 18.05 12.52 9.33
C VAL A 108 17.68 11.06 9.59
N GLY A 109 17.79 10.64 10.84
CA GLY A 109 17.26 9.36 11.30
C GLY A 109 15.73 9.37 11.28
N VAL A 110 15.14 8.51 10.45
CA VAL A 110 13.67 8.34 10.36
C VAL A 110 13.15 7.15 11.17
N VAL A 111 14.06 6.28 11.62
CA VAL A 111 13.76 5.07 12.40
C VAL A 111 13.65 5.43 13.87
N ASP A 112 12.65 4.87 14.55
CA ASP A 112 12.51 5.01 16.00
C ASP A 112 13.72 4.36 16.70
N PRO A 113 14.48 5.11 17.52
CA PRO A 113 15.69 4.63 18.18
C PRO A 113 15.52 3.32 18.96
N ARG A 114 14.31 3.04 19.47
CA ARG A 114 14.04 1.80 20.22
C ARG A 114 14.21 0.53 19.39
N TRP A 115 14.12 0.63 18.07
CA TRP A 115 14.21 -0.52 17.16
C TRP A 115 15.60 -0.74 16.58
N GLU A 116 16.53 0.21 16.68
CA GLU A 116 17.82 0.11 15.99
C GLU A 116 18.61 -1.13 16.40
N SER A 117 18.75 -1.38 17.71
CA SER A 117 19.47 -2.56 18.20
C SER A 117 18.84 -3.89 17.78
N ALA A 118 17.51 -3.95 17.60
CA ALA A 118 16.83 -5.14 17.12
C ALA A 118 17.03 -5.34 15.60
N LEU A 119 17.02 -4.25 14.84
CA LEU A 119 17.22 -4.26 13.40
C LEU A 119 18.67 -4.59 13.03
N ASP A 120 19.66 -4.15 13.83
CA ASP A 120 21.07 -4.46 13.61
C ASP A 120 21.38 -5.97 13.71
N GLN A 121 20.53 -6.74 14.39
CA GLN A 121 20.65 -8.20 14.49
C GLN A 121 20.13 -8.93 13.24
N VAL A 122 19.42 -8.24 12.34
CA VAL A 122 18.92 -8.83 11.10
C VAL A 122 20.10 -8.96 10.13
N GLY A 123 20.61 -10.18 9.91
CA GLY A 123 21.81 -10.40 9.08
C GLY A 123 21.63 -10.12 7.58
N ASP A 124 20.41 -10.14 7.07
CA ASP A 124 20.10 -9.82 5.67
C ASP A 124 19.92 -8.30 5.50
N ASP A 125 20.80 -7.67 4.72
CA ASP A 125 20.82 -6.22 4.54
C ASP A 125 19.55 -5.68 3.83
N ALA A 126 19.02 -6.41 2.84
CA ALA A 126 17.82 -5.99 2.11
C ALA A 126 16.59 -6.04 3.02
N LEU A 127 16.46 -7.10 3.81
CA LEU A 127 15.43 -7.26 4.82
C LEU A 127 15.56 -6.21 5.93
N ARG A 128 16.80 -5.93 6.39
CA ARG A 128 17.06 -4.90 7.40
C ARG A 128 16.58 -3.53 6.93
N ARG A 129 16.95 -3.12 5.71
CA ARG A 129 16.51 -1.85 5.10
C ARG A 129 15.00 -1.78 4.97
N HIS A 130 14.38 -2.88 4.54
CA HIS A 130 12.92 -2.94 4.42
C HIS A 130 12.21 -2.76 5.77
N LEU A 131 12.65 -3.48 6.80
CA LEU A 131 12.07 -3.40 8.15
C LEU A 131 12.30 -2.03 8.81
N ARG A 132 13.43 -1.36 8.54
CA ARG A 132 13.66 0.04 8.98
C ARG A 132 12.53 0.96 8.53
N GLY A 133 12.01 0.75 7.32
CA GLY A 133 10.85 1.45 6.78
C GLY A 133 9.53 1.26 7.53
N LEU A 134 9.40 0.19 8.31
CA LEU A 134 8.21 -0.12 9.12
C LEU A 134 8.39 0.27 10.60
N CYS A 135 9.62 0.53 11.00
CA CYS A 135 10.02 0.90 12.37
C CYS A 135 10.27 2.41 12.50
N LEU A 136 9.52 3.22 11.74
CA LEU A 136 9.66 4.67 11.75
C LEU A 136 9.27 5.28 13.10
N ASP A 137 9.83 6.45 13.40
CA ASP A 137 9.36 7.25 14.52
C ASP A 137 7.92 7.74 14.30
N ALA A 138 7.31 8.30 15.35
CA ALA A 138 5.92 8.73 15.30
C ALA A 138 5.66 9.88 14.30
N HIS A 139 6.66 10.70 13.96
CA HIS A 139 6.50 11.77 12.98
C HIS A 139 6.47 11.18 11.56
N TRP A 140 7.47 10.37 11.21
CA TRP A 140 7.59 9.78 9.88
C TRP A 140 6.52 8.73 9.60
N ALA A 141 6.15 7.91 10.60
CA ALA A 141 5.06 6.94 10.47
C ALA A 141 3.73 7.58 10.08
N ARG A 142 3.42 8.76 10.65
CA ARG A 142 2.22 9.53 10.29
C ARG A 142 2.29 10.07 8.86
N MET A 143 3.47 10.55 8.46
CA MET A 143 3.66 11.13 7.14
C MET A 143 3.55 10.09 6.03
N VAL A 144 4.08 8.87 6.23
CA VAL A 144 4.03 7.80 5.21
C VAL A 144 2.74 6.98 5.23
N GLY A 145 1.75 7.35 6.04
CA GLY A 145 0.47 6.62 6.13
C GLY A 145 0.59 5.25 6.82
N ALA A 146 1.69 4.96 7.51
CA ALA A 146 1.89 3.73 8.31
C ALA A 146 1.32 3.88 9.73
N TYR A 147 0.16 4.53 9.87
CA TYR A 147 -0.51 4.70 11.16
C TYR A 147 -1.79 3.86 11.21
N TYR A 148 -1.85 2.93 12.16
CA TYR A 148 -3.09 2.24 12.51
C TYR A 148 -4.10 3.28 12.99
N LEU A 149 -5.23 3.44 12.29
CA LEU A 149 -6.22 4.49 12.60
C LEU A 149 -7.10 4.11 13.79
N GLY A 150 -7.26 2.81 14.05
CA GLY A 150 -8.10 2.30 15.13
C GLY A 150 -9.31 1.53 14.62
N PRO A 151 -9.95 0.73 15.50
CA PRO A 151 -11.12 -0.04 15.11
C PRO A 151 -12.28 0.89 14.71
N GLY A 152 -12.78 0.73 13.48
CA GLY A 152 -13.91 1.50 12.95
C GLY A 152 -13.55 2.80 12.24
N GLU A 153 -12.27 3.20 12.28
CA GLU A 153 -11.79 4.35 11.52
C GLU A 153 -11.53 3.97 10.05
N CYS A 154 -11.77 4.91 9.14
CA CYS A 154 -11.57 4.70 7.71
C CYS A 154 -10.59 5.75 7.19
N PRO A 155 -9.51 5.37 6.49
CA PRO A 155 -8.61 6.35 5.91
C PRO A 155 -9.37 7.28 4.96
N SER A 156 -8.99 8.55 4.91
CA SER A 156 -9.70 9.59 4.16
C SER A 156 -9.95 9.20 2.71
N ASP A 157 -8.95 8.58 2.09
CA ASP A 157 -9.01 8.14 0.69
C ASP A 157 -10.10 7.09 0.44
N PHE A 158 -10.57 6.38 1.48
CA PHE A 158 -11.56 5.30 1.38
C PHE A 158 -12.97 5.65 1.89
N ARG A 159 -13.17 6.86 2.40
CA ARG A 159 -14.50 7.36 2.79
C ARG A 159 -15.56 7.22 1.68
N PRO A 160 -15.24 7.46 0.39
CA PRO A 160 -16.23 7.31 -0.69
C PRO A 160 -16.79 5.89 -0.83
N ILE A 161 -15.94 4.85 -0.69
CA ILE A 161 -16.41 3.45 -0.66
C ILE A 161 -17.19 3.16 0.62
N ALA A 162 -16.71 3.66 1.77
CA ALA A 162 -17.38 3.47 3.05
C ALA A 162 -18.80 4.08 3.07
N ALA A 163 -19.04 5.13 2.27
CA ALA A 163 -20.34 5.77 2.12
C ALA A 163 -21.32 5.04 1.18
N LEU A 164 -20.86 4.05 0.40
CA LEU A 164 -21.74 3.29 -0.50
C LEU A 164 -22.75 2.45 0.31
N PRO A 165 -24.00 2.29 -0.19
CA PRO A 165 -24.99 1.45 0.47
C PRO A 165 -24.50 0.01 0.68
N GLY A 166 -24.58 -0.48 1.92
CA GLY A 166 -24.16 -1.85 2.28
C GLY A 166 -22.67 -1.99 2.63
N SER A 167 -21.87 -0.92 2.52
CA SER A 167 -20.49 -0.91 3.01
C SER A 167 -20.42 -0.87 4.54
N LYS A 168 -19.41 -1.54 5.10
CA LYS A 168 -19.10 -1.49 6.54
C LYS A 168 -17.58 -1.43 6.73
N VAL A 169 -17.11 -0.44 7.48
CA VAL A 169 -15.71 -0.36 7.93
C VAL A 169 -15.53 -1.39 9.04
N ILE A 170 -14.56 -2.30 8.87
CA ILE A 170 -14.30 -3.39 9.82
C ILE A 170 -13.03 -3.11 10.63
N ALA A 171 -12.01 -2.49 10.02
CA ALA A 171 -10.77 -2.03 10.65
C ALA A 171 -10.08 -0.98 9.77
N GLY A 172 -9.37 -0.03 10.37
CA GLY A 172 -8.49 0.95 9.72
C GLY A 172 -7.30 1.30 10.59
#